data_AF-A0A6L3X592-F1
#
_entry.id   AF-A0A6L3X592-F1
#
_cell.length_a   1.000
_cell.length_b   1.000
_cell.length_c   1.000
_cell.angle_alpha   90.00
_cell.angle_beta   90.00
_cell.angle_gamma   90.00
#
_symmetry.space_group_name_H-M   'P 1'
#
loop_
_entity.id
_entity.type
_entity.pdbx_description
1 polymer ?
#
loop_
_entity_poly.entity_id
_entity_poly.type
_entity_poly.pdbx_seq_one_letter_code
_entity_poly.pdbx_strand_id
1 'polypeptide(L)'
;AERRPDLVIRSLRGNVGTRLGKLDNGDYDAIILAVAGLKRLGLEERIRVALPPELSLPAVGQGAVGIECRLVDARTQALLAPLNHDDTAVRVKAERAMNTRLEGGCQVPIGSYAELTDGELWLRALVGAPDGSQ
;
A
#
# COMPACT_ATOMS: atom_id res chain seq x y z
N ALA A 1 -8.13 13.55 -7.90
CA ALA A 1 -9.54 13.95 -7.70
C ALA A 1 -10.49 13.36 -8.75
N GLU A 2 -10.00 12.59 -9.74
CA GLU A 2 -10.74 11.95 -10.85
C GLU A 2 -12.25 11.69 -10.60
N ARG A 3 -12.60 10.87 -9.60
CA ARG A 3 -14.00 10.46 -9.36
C ARG A 3 -14.84 11.43 -8.54
N ARG A 4 -14.20 12.30 -7.77
CA ARG A 4 -14.83 13.22 -6.81
C ARG A 4 -14.08 14.55 -6.78
N PRO A 5 -14.17 15.34 -7.87
CA PRO A 5 -13.49 16.64 -7.97
C PRO A 5 -14.05 17.68 -7.01
N ASP A 6 -15.24 17.43 -6.44
CA ASP A 6 -15.89 18.26 -5.43
C ASP A 6 -15.24 18.15 -4.03
N LEU A 7 -14.47 17.10 -3.76
CA LEU A 7 -13.83 16.89 -2.46
C LEU A 7 -12.50 17.65 -2.34
N VAL A 8 -12.26 18.23 -1.17
CA VAL A 8 -10.99 18.92 -0.85
C VAL A 8 -10.00 17.93 -0.22
N ILE A 9 -9.00 17.51 -0.99
CA ILE A 9 -7.94 16.63 -0.51
C ILE A 9 -6.88 17.46 0.24
N ARG A 10 -6.74 17.22 1.54
CA ARG A 10 -5.74 17.89 2.40
C ARG A 10 -4.65 16.92 2.85
N SER A 11 -3.41 17.42 2.97
CA SER A 11 -2.29 16.62 3.44
C SER A 11 -2.49 16.15 4.88
N LEU A 12 -2.12 14.90 5.18
CA LEU A 12 -2.18 14.33 6.52
C LEU A 12 -0.88 13.57 6.82
N ARG A 13 -0.15 14.00 7.85
CA ARG A 13 1.10 13.38 8.31
C ARG A 13 1.03 13.05 9.80
N GLY A 14 1.87 12.08 10.19
CA GLY A 14 1.95 11.52 11.54
C GLY A 14 1.84 9.99 11.55
N ASN A 15 1.95 9.39 12.73
CA ASN A 15 1.66 7.97 12.95
C ASN A 15 0.14 7.72 12.90
N VAL A 16 -0.28 6.46 12.81
CA VAL A 16 -1.71 6.10 12.73
C VAL A 16 -2.53 6.73 13.86
N GLY A 17 -2.05 6.65 15.10
CA GLY A 17 -2.75 7.24 16.26
C GLY A 17 -2.93 8.75 16.18
N THR A 18 -1.89 9.50 15.76
CA THR A 18 -2.02 10.96 15.62
C THR A 18 -2.89 11.38 14.44
N ARG A 19 -2.93 10.56 13.38
CA ARG A 19 -3.87 10.77 12.26
C ARG A 19 -5.32 10.56 12.68
N LEU A 20 -5.59 9.50 13.45
CA LEU A 20 -6.92 9.24 14.02
C LEU A 20 -7.32 10.35 15.00
N GLY A 21 -6.40 10.84 15.84
CA GLY A 21 -6.68 11.97 16.72
C GLY A 21 -7.10 13.24 15.96
N LYS A 22 -6.47 13.55 14.83
CA LYS A 22 -6.88 14.69 13.97
C LYS A 22 -8.27 14.50 13.37
N LEU A 23 -8.61 13.26 12.97
CA LEU A 23 -9.97 12.93 12.53
C LEU A 23 -10.97 13.15 13.67
N ASP A 24 -10.67 12.63 14.86
CA ASP A 24 -11.56 12.72 16.03
C ASP A 24 -11.74 14.17 16.51
N ASN A 25 -10.74 15.04 16.30
CA ASN A 25 -10.79 16.47 16.59
C ASN A 25 -11.61 17.28 15.57
N GLY A 26 -12.08 16.66 14.48
CA GLY A 26 -12.82 17.34 13.42
C GLY A 26 -11.95 18.10 12.42
N ASP A 27 -10.62 17.88 12.42
CA ASP A 27 -9.73 18.53 11.43
C ASP A 27 -10.04 18.04 10.00
N TYR A 28 -10.58 16.82 9.88
CA TYR A 28 -10.96 16.15 8.63
C TYR A 28 -12.33 15.49 8.79
N ASP A 29 -13.14 15.47 7.74
CA ASP A 29 -14.40 14.72 7.69
C ASP A 29 -14.17 13.21 7.48
N ALA A 30 -13.08 12.86 6.80
CA ALA A 30 -12.66 11.49 6.55
C ALA A 30 -11.14 11.43 6.29
N ILE A 31 -10.54 10.27 6.55
CA ILE A 31 -9.14 9.98 6.22
C ILE A 31 -9.03 8.60 5.56
N ILE A 32 -8.03 8.41 4.70
CA ILE A 32 -7.75 7.12 4.05
C ILE A 32 -6.51 6.51 4.69
N LEU A 33 -6.62 5.24 5.11
CA LEU A 33 -5.53 4.47 5.73
C LEU A 33 -5.51 3.04 5.18
N ALA A 34 -4.34 2.41 5.23
CA ALA A 34 -4.20 1.01 4.86
C ALA A 34 -4.87 0.10 5.90
N VAL A 35 -5.75 -0.79 5.43
CA VAL A 35 -6.45 -1.79 6.26
C VAL A 35 -5.47 -2.62 7.10
N ALA A 36 -4.37 -3.09 6.49
CA ALA A 36 -3.37 -3.90 7.19
C ALA A 36 -2.76 -3.19 8.41
N GLY A 37 -2.57 -1.87 8.33
CA GLY A 37 -2.05 -1.08 9.45
C GLY A 37 -3.02 -1.00 10.62
N LEU A 38 -4.31 -0.81 10.34
CA LEU A 38 -5.35 -0.78 11.36
C LEU A 38 -5.54 -2.15 12.03
N LYS A 39 -5.58 -3.23 11.24
CA LYS A 39 -5.69 -4.60 11.77
C LYS A 39 -4.53 -4.97 12.69
N ARG A 40 -3.30 -4.68 12.30
CA ARG A 40 -2.10 -4.96 13.11
C ARG A 40 -2.09 -4.22 14.45
N LEU A 41 -2.78 -3.09 14.54
CA LEU A 41 -2.89 -2.28 15.74
C LEU A 41 -4.15 -2.58 16.56
N GLY A 42 -5.00 -3.54 16.12
CA GLY A 42 -6.27 -3.84 16.77
C GLY A 42 -7.30 -2.71 16.68
N LEU A 43 -7.24 -1.90 15.62
CA LEU A 43 -8.10 -0.74 15.37
C LEU A 43 -9.10 -1.00 14.23
N GLU A 44 -9.61 -2.23 14.15
CA GLU A 44 -10.48 -2.70 13.06
C GLU A 44 -11.82 -1.96 13.03
N GLU A 45 -12.30 -1.52 14.20
CA GLU A 45 -13.52 -0.74 14.40
C GLU A 45 -13.46 0.65 13.77
N ARG A 46 -12.26 1.13 13.45
CA ARG A 46 -12.05 2.38 12.70
C ARG A 46 -12.29 2.20 11.19
N ILE A 47 -12.31 0.97 10.69
CA ILE A 47 -12.55 0.68 9.28
C ILE A 47 -14.04 0.82 8.99
N ARG A 48 -14.43 1.90 8.31
CA ARG A 48 -15.83 2.09 7.86
C ARG A 48 -16.12 1.29 6.59
N VAL A 49 -15.22 1.36 5.61
CA VAL A 49 -15.32 0.66 4.33
C VAL A 49 -13.91 0.30 3.88
N ALA A 50 -13.70 -0.95 3.48
CA ALA A 50 -12.50 -1.35 2.74
C ALA A 50 -12.70 -1.02 1.26
N LEU A 51 -11.84 -0.16 0.70
CA LEU A 51 -11.95 0.22 -0.70
C LEU A 51 -11.43 -0.93 -1.59
N PRO A 52 -12.19 -1.35 -2.62
CA PRO A 52 -11.73 -2.38 -3.53
C PRO A 52 -10.60 -1.86 -4.45
N PRO A 53 -9.71 -2.73 -4.95
CA PRO A 53 -8.57 -2.33 -5.80
C PRO A 53 -8.98 -1.56 -7.06
N GLU A 54 -10.18 -1.80 -7.58
CA GLU A 54 -10.74 -1.10 -8.76
C GLU A 54 -11.13 0.34 -8.45
N LEU A 55 -11.33 0.69 -7.17
CA LEU A 55 -11.64 2.04 -6.71
C LEU A 55 -10.39 2.78 -6.23
N SER A 56 -9.49 2.10 -5.53
CA SER A 56 -8.23 2.66 -5.04
C SER A 56 -7.14 1.61 -5.17
N LEU A 57 -6.42 1.64 -6.29
CA LEU A 57 -5.37 0.68 -6.59
C LEU A 57 -4.26 0.77 -5.53
N PRO A 58 -3.89 -0.32 -4.86
CA PRO A 58 -2.90 -0.30 -3.78
C PRO A 58 -1.52 0.25 -4.20
N ALA A 59 -0.80 0.78 -3.21
CA ALA A 59 0.62 1.05 -3.36
C ALA A 59 1.41 -0.27 -3.44
N VAL A 60 2.59 -0.22 -4.08
CA VAL A 60 3.50 -1.37 -4.21
C VAL A 60 3.77 -2.04 -2.86
N GLY A 61 3.49 -3.33 -2.76
CA GLY A 61 3.69 -4.14 -1.57
C GLY A 61 2.82 -3.77 -0.36
N GLN A 62 1.74 -3.00 -0.55
CA GLN A 62 0.89 -2.58 0.55
C GLN A 62 0.31 -3.78 1.31
N GLY A 63 0.61 -3.86 2.61
CA GLY A 63 0.19 -4.95 3.48
C GLY A 63 1.22 -6.07 3.65
N ALA A 64 2.23 -6.17 2.79
CA ALA A 64 3.36 -7.07 3.00
C ALA A 64 4.36 -6.49 4.03
N VAL A 65 5.16 -7.37 4.64
CA VAL A 65 6.33 -6.99 5.45
C VAL A 65 7.56 -7.55 4.76
N GLY A 66 8.52 -6.69 4.44
CA GLY A 66 9.83 -7.08 3.92
C GLY A 66 10.88 -7.00 5.01
N ILE A 67 11.84 -7.92 4.99
CA ILE A 67 13.00 -7.92 5.89
C ILE A 67 14.26 -7.77 5.04
N GLU A 68 15.06 -6.76 5.32
CA GLU A 68 16.35 -6.52 4.65
C GLU A 68 17.49 -7.13 5.47
N CYS A 69 18.41 -7.81 4.80
CA CYS A 69 19.63 -8.32 5.41
C CYS A 69 20.81 -8.24 4.42
N ARG A 70 22.04 -8.45 4.92
CA ARG A 70 23.24 -8.47 4.08
C ARG A 70 23.26 -9.73 3.20
N LEU A 71 23.58 -9.55 1.92
CA LEU A 71 23.66 -10.66 0.95
C LEU A 71 24.74 -11.69 1.28
N VAL A 72 25.79 -11.31 2.02
CA VAL A 72 26.89 -12.20 2.42
C VAL A 72 26.68 -12.87 3.79
N ASP A 73 25.54 -12.62 4.45
CA ASP A 73 25.23 -13.18 5.78
C ASP A 73 24.32 -14.42 5.68
N ALA A 74 24.94 -15.55 5.33
CA ALA A 74 24.23 -16.83 5.15
C ALA A 74 23.50 -17.30 6.42
N ARG A 75 24.03 -16.99 7.61
CA ARG A 75 23.40 -17.34 8.89
C ARG A 75 22.07 -16.62 9.04
N THR A 76 22.05 -15.31 8.81
CA THR A 76 20.81 -14.52 8.89
C THR A 76 19.82 -14.95 7.81
N GLN A 77 20.27 -15.22 6.58
CA GLN A 77 19.38 -15.71 5.51
C GLN A 77 18.70 -17.05 5.86
N ALA A 78 19.44 -17.99 6.45
CA ALA A 78 18.87 -19.26 6.88
C ALA A 78 17.77 -19.09 7.96
N LEU A 79 17.94 -18.12 8.86
CA LEU A 79 16.93 -17.79 9.88
C LEU A 79 15.69 -17.10 9.28
N LEU A 80 15.85 -16.35 8.20
CA LEU A 80 14.76 -15.63 7.53
C LEU A 80 13.99 -16.49 6.51
N ALA A 81 14.64 -17.51 5.93
CA ALA A 81 14.04 -18.40 4.94
C ALA A 81 12.64 -18.94 5.31
N PRO A 82 12.38 -19.46 6.54
CA PRO A 82 11.06 -19.97 6.90
C PRO A 82 9.97 -18.89 7.03
N LEU A 83 10.33 -17.60 7.07
CA LEU A 83 9.38 -16.49 7.13
C LEU A 83 8.91 -16.06 5.73
N ASN A 84 9.54 -16.52 4.67
CA ASN A 84 9.16 -16.17 3.31
C ASN A 84 7.83 -16.85 2.95
N HIS A 85 6.93 -16.06 2.36
CA HIS A 85 5.69 -16.57 1.78
C HIS A 85 5.78 -16.40 0.25
N ASP A 86 5.95 -17.51 -0.46
CA ASP A 86 6.31 -17.51 -1.89
C ASP A 86 5.29 -16.76 -2.75
N ASP A 87 3.98 -16.97 -2.57
CA ASP A 87 2.94 -16.28 -3.34
C ASP A 87 2.94 -14.77 -3.10
N THR A 88 3.30 -14.33 -1.89
CA THR A 88 3.44 -12.90 -1.59
C THR A 88 4.71 -12.35 -2.22
N ALA A 89 5.81 -13.11 -2.16
CA ALA A 89 7.07 -12.72 -2.77
C ALA A 89 6.95 -12.58 -4.30
N VAL A 90 6.22 -13.47 -4.97
CA VAL A 90 5.98 -13.40 -6.42
C VAL A 90 5.18 -12.15 -6.79
N ARG A 91 4.05 -11.89 -6.09
CA ARG A 91 3.21 -10.70 -6.31
C ARG A 91 3.99 -9.40 -6.10
N VAL A 92 4.65 -9.28 -4.94
CA VAL A 92 5.43 -8.08 -4.59
C VAL A 92 6.61 -7.90 -5.55
N LYS A 93 7.24 -8.97 -6.04
CA LYS A 93 8.32 -8.88 -7.03
C LYS A 93 7.82 -8.24 -8.34
N ALA A 94 6.65 -8.64 -8.84
CA ALA A 94 6.08 -8.04 -10.04
C ALA A 94 5.71 -6.56 -9.81
N GLU A 95 5.06 -6.24 -8.70
CA GLU A 95 4.69 -4.87 -8.36
C GLU A 95 5.92 -3.95 -8.26
N ARG A 96 6.99 -4.44 -7.63
CA ARG A 96 8.27 -3.73 -7.49
C ARG A 96 8.99 -3.57 -8.83
N ALA A 97 9.02 -4.60 -9.67
CA ALA A 97 9.65 -4.52 -10.99
C ALA A 97 9.01 -3.41 -11.84
N MET A 98 7.67 -3.33 -11.83
CA MET A 98 6.92 -2.26 -12.50
C MET A 98 7.31 -0.88 -11.94
N ASN A 99 7.25 -0.71 -10.61
CA ASN A 99 7.56 0.56 -9.97
C ASN A 99 9.02 1.00 -10.16
N THR A 100 9.98 0.07 -10.10
CA THR A 100 11.41 0.34 -10.36
C THR A 100 11.63 0.80 -11.79
N ARG A 101 10.94 0.21 -12.78
CA ARG A 101 11.06 0.62 -14.19
C ARG A 101 10.56 2.05 -14.43
N LEU A 102 9.58 2.50 -13.65
CA LEU A 102 9.05 3.86 -13.69
C LEU A 102 9.81 4.86 -12.81
N GLU A 103 10.90 4.42 -12.16
CA GLU A 103 11.64 5.23 -11.18
C GLU A 103 10.73 5.78 -10.05
N GLY A 104 9.68 5.02 -9.73
CA GLY A 104 8.67 5.40 -8.76
C GLY A 104 9.19 5.39 -7.32
N GLY A 105 8.76 6.37 -6.53
CA GLY A 105 9.01 6.45 -5.09
C GLY A 105 7.73 6.70 -4.31
N CYS A 106 7.81 6.74 -2.97
CA CYS A 106 6.63 6.87 -2.09
C CYS A 106 5.82 8.17 -2.27
N GLN A 107 6.32 9.15 -3.02
CA GLN A 107 5.66 10.44 -3.28
C GLN A 107 5.14 10.56 -4.73
N VAL A 108 5.29 9.50 -5.54
CA VAL A 108 4.84 9.49 -6.93
C VAL A 108 3.45 8.87 -6.99
N PRO A 109 2.49 9.42 -7.76
CA PRO A 109 1.12 8.91 -7.87
C PRO A 109 1.06 7.63 -8.72
N ILE A 110 1.62 6.54 -8.19
CA ILE A 110 1.69 5.22 -8.84
C ILE A 110 0.96 4.18 -7.98
N GLY A 111 0.01 3.48 -8.60
CA GLY A 111 -0.59 2.25 -8.07
C GLY A 111 0.03 1.04 -8.76
N SER A 112 0.31 -0.03 -7.99
CA SER A 112 0.91 -1.27 -8.49
C SER A 112 0.45 -2.43 -7.63
N TYR A 113 -0.38 -3.30 -8.20
CA TYR A 113 -1.02 -4.38 -7.44
C TYR A 113 -1.13 -5.66 -8.25
N ALA A 114 -0.65 -6.76 -7.69
CA ALA A 114 -0.68 -8.08 -8.30
C ALA A 114 -1.53 -9.06 -7.50
N GLU A 115 -2.30 -9.87 -8.21
CA GLU A 115 -3.01 -11.03 -7.69
C GLU A 115 -2.49 -12.31 -8.33
N LEU A 116 -2.55 -13.42 -7.61
CA LEU A 116 -2.16 -14.74 -8.10
C LEU A 116 -3.42 -15.61 -8.05
N THR A 117 -3.90 -16.06 -9.21
CA THR A 117 -5.13 -16.85 -9.33
C THR A 117 -4.89 -17.96 -10.34
N ASP A 118 -5.18 -19.20 -9.97
CA ASP A 118 -4.99 -20.39 -10.83
C ASP A 118 -3.58 -20.52 -11.44
N GLY A 119 -2.56 -20.08 -10.69
CA GLY A 119 -1.15 -20.09 -11.13
C GLY A 119 -0.77 -18.95 -12.06
N GLU A 120 -1.71 -18.08 -12.43
CA GLU A 120 -1.47 -16.90 -13.25
C GLU A 120 -1.36 -15.64 -12.40
N LEU A 121 -0.39 -14.81 -12.75
CA LEU A 121 -0.15 -13.53 -12.09
C LEU A 121 -0.85 -12.41 -12.87
N TRP A 122 -1.83 -11.78 -12.23
CA TRP A 122 -2.52 -10.61 -12.78
C TRP A 122 -1.99 -9.34 -12.14
N LEU A 123 -1.14 -8.60 -12.87
CA LEU A 123 -0.60 -7.31 -12.45
C LEU A 123 -1.39 -6.15 -13.06
N ARG A 124 -1.86 -5.24 -12.21
CA ARG A 124 -2.47 -3.97 -12.59
C ARG A 124 -1.59 -2.80 -12.17
N ALA A 125 -1.50 -1.79 -13.01
CA ALA A 125 -0.70 -0.59 -12.77
C ALA A 125 -1.44 0.67 -13.24
N LEU A 126 -1.21 1.77 -12.54
CA LEU A 126 -1.79 3.08 -12.83
C LEU A 126 -0.77 4.17 -12.51
N VAL A 127 -0.67 5.18 -13.39
CA VAL A 127 -0.01 6.46 -13.11
C VAL A 127 -1.04 7.54 -13.38
N GLY A 128 -1.21 8.48 -12.46
CA GLY A 128 -2.17 9.58 -12.63
C GLY A 128 -1.60 10.93 -12.21
N ALA A 129 -2.14 12.01 -12.78
CA ALA A 129 -1.85 13.36 -12.33
C ALA A 129 -2.37 13.56 -10.88
N PRO A 130 -1.67 14.32 -10.01
CA PRO A 130 -2.13 14.54 -8.63
C PRO A 130 -3.53 15.17 -8.51
N ASP A 131 -3.91 16.01 -9.47
CA ASP A 131 -5.26 16.57 -9.57
C ASP A 131 -6.30 15.53 -10.06
N GLY A 132 -5.84 14.43 -10.67
CA GLY A 132 -6.65 13.36 -11.25
C GLY A 132 -7.30 13.75 -12.57
N SER A 133 -6.69 14.67 -13.31
CA SER A 133 -7.11 15.03 -14.66
C SER A 133 -6.82 13.95 -15.71
N GLN A 134 -5.80 13.11 -15.47
CA GLN A 134 -5.35 12.00 -16.31
C GLN A 134 -4.73 10.89 -15.48
#